data_AF-A0A3D2ID21-F1
#
_entry.id   AF-A0A3D2ID21-F1
#
_cell.length_a   1.000
_cell.length_b   1.000
_cell.length_c   1.000
_cell.angle_alpha   90.00
_cell.angle_beta   90.00
_cell.angle_gamma   90.00
#
_symmetry.space_group_name_H-M   'P 1'
#
loop_
_entity.id
_entity.type
_entity.pdbx_description
1 polymer ?
#
loop_
_entity_poly.entity_id
_entity_poly.type
_entity_poly.pdbx_seq_one_letter_code
_entity_poly.pdbx_strand_id
1 'polypeptide(L)'
;MSTKSLTEKVDLFLENDQYSDALTLLETQEETEEVMTLREKTHLNYGLFLEYRDSNVTNMRDKMNGALAQYVEVLKINPDNEKAISEIEQILGIYATFDNRSPDEEVAEDLRELGFEV
;
A
#
# COMPACT_ATOMS: atom_id res chain seq x y z
N MET A 1 -18.52 -16.35 -24.47
CA MET A 1 -17.98 -16.06 -23.12
C MET A 1 -17.07 -14.87 -23.28
N SER A 2 -17.39 -13.73 -22.66
CA SER A 2 -16.46 -12.59 -22.64
C SER A 2 -15.40 -12.88 -21.59
N THR A 3 -14.14 -12.99 -22.00
CA THR A 3 -13.00 -12.95 -21.10
C THR A 3 -12.96 -11.55 -20.47
N LYS A 4 -13.03 -11.48 -19.13
CA LYS A 4 -12.83 -10.23 -18.39
C LYS A 4 -11.46 -9.65 -18.71
N SER A 5 -11.40 -8.33 -18.90
CA SER A 5 -10.16 -7.56 -19.00
C SER A 5 -9.31 -7.67 -17.73
N LEU A 6 -8.04 -7.26 -17.79
CA LEU A 6 -7.16 -7.26 -16.64
C LEU A 6 -7.70 -6.33 -15.54
N THR A 7 -8.09 -5.10 -15.92
CA THR A 7 -8.74 -4.13 -15.03
C THR A 7 -9.95 -4.72 -14.31
N GLU A 8 -10.90 -5.36 -15.04
CA GLU A 8 -12.09 -5.97 -14.41
C GLU A 8 -11.77 -7.13 -13.45
N LYS A 9 -10.64 -7.84 -13.66
CA LYS A 9 -10.20 -8.90 -12.74
C LYS A 9 -9.62 -8.29 -11.46
N VAL A 10 -8.77 -7.27 -11.60
CA VAL A 10 -8.18 -6.57 -10.46
C VAL A 10 -9.27 -5.91 -9.64
N ASP A 11 -10.21 -5.21 -10.27
CA ASP A 11 -11.33 -4.56 -9.57
C ASP A 11 -12.15 -5.57 -8.75
N LEU A 12 -12.40 -6.77 -9.30
CA LEU A 12 -13.08 -7.83 -8.56
C LEU A 12 -12.28 -8.27 -7.32
N PHE A 13 -10.96 -8.40 -7.41
CA PHE A 13 -10.15 -8.74 -6.25
C PHE A 13 -10.21 -7.63 -5.18
N LEU A 14 -10.08 -6.36 -5.58
CA LEU A 14 -10.16 -5.21 -4.67
C LEU A 14 -11.51 -5.13 -3.96
N GLU A 15 -12.62 -5.37 -4.66
CA GLU A 15 -13.97 -5.39 -4.09
C GLU A 15 -14.16 -6.49 -3.03
N ASN A 16 -13.37 -7.55 -3.08
CA ASN A 16 -13.41 -8.67 -2.13
C ASN A 16 -12.26 -8.60 -1.10
N ASP A 17 -11.59 -7.46 -0.99
CA ASP A 17 -10.41 -7.25 -0.12
C ASP A 17 -9.25 -8.25 -0.40
N GLN A 18 -9.18 -8.82 -1.61
CA GLN A 18 -8.18 -9.81 -2.04
C GLN A 18 -6.94 -9.15 -2.66
N TYR A 19 -6.32 -8.22 -1.93
CA TYR A 19 -5.22 -7.40 -2.46
C TYR A 19 -3.98 -8.21 -2.87
N SER A 20 -3.58 -9.20 -2.07
CA SER A 20 -2.43 -10.07 -2.38
C SER A 20 -2.64 -10.88 -3.66
N ASP A 21 -3.88 -11.33 -3.92
CA ASP A 21 -4.21 -12.05 -5.15
C ASP A 21 -4.15 -11.12 -6.38
N ALA A 22 -4.61 -9.88 -6.23
CA ALA A 22 -4.49 -8.86 -7.26
C ALA A 22 -3.02 -8.54 -7.60
N LEU A 23 -2.17 -8.36 -6.59
CA LEU A 23 -0.74 -8.11 -6.78
C LEU A 23 -0.06 -9.32 -7.45
N THR A 24 -0.34 -10.54 -6.99
CA THR A 24 0.17 -11.77 -7.60
C THR A 24 -0.22 -11.86 -9.07
N LEU A 25 -1.47 -11.51 -9.42
CA LEU A 25 -1.89 -11.46 -10.83
C LEU A 25 -1.08 -10.43 -11.61
N LEU A 26 -0.92 -9.22 -11.08
CA LEU A 26 -0.21 -8.11 -11.74
C LEU A 26 1.29 -8.36 -11.90
N GLU A 27 1.92 -9.12 -11.01
CA GLU A 27 3.33 -9.55 -11.11
C GLU A 27 3.57 -10.47 -12.31
N THR A 28 2.56 -11.24 -12.73
CA THR A 28 2.68 -12.14 -13.90
C THR A 28 2.51 -11.43 -15.25
N GLN A 29 2.11 -10.16 -15.25
CA GLN A 29 1.88 -9.38 -16.46
C GLN A 29 3.14 -8.62 -16.87
N GLU A 30 3.25 -8.30 -18.16
CA GLU A 30 4.28 -7.39 -18.65
C GLU A 30 4.07 -5.99 -18.04
N GLU A 31 5.17 -5.34 -17.67
CA GLU A 31 5.13 -4.01 -17.08
C GLU A 31 4.76 -2.96 -18.14
N THR A 32 3.47 -2.64 -18.16
CA THR A 32 2.86 -1.63 -19.03
C THR A 32 2.27 -0.52 -18.17
N GLU A 33 1.96 0.63 -18.77
CA GLU A 33 1.32 1.75 -18.07
C GLU A 33 -0.01 1.34 -17.39
N GLU A 34 -0.82 0.49 -18.04
CA GLU A 34 -2.04 -0.07 -17.43
C GLU A 34 -1.70 -0.90 -16.18
N VAL A 35 -0.72 -1.79 -16.27
CA VAL A 35 -0.30 -2.66 -15.14
C VAL A 35 0.24 -1.83 -13.99
N MET A 36 1.06 -0.81 -14.26
CA MET A 36 1.58 0.08 -13.23
C MET A 36 0.47 0.88 -12.55
N THR A 37 -0.49 1.40 -13.33
CA THR A 37 -1.68 2.08 -12.79
C THR A 37 -2.49 1.15 -11.89
N LEU A 38 -2.68 -0.11 -12.29
CA LEU A 38 -3.41 -1.10 -11.50
C LEU A 38 -2.64 -1.51 -10.23
N ARG A 39 -1.30 -1.60 -10.28
CA ARG A 39 -0.44 -1.87 -9.11
C ARG A 39 -0.53 -0.72 -8.12
N GLU A 40 -0.38 0.53 -8.57
CA GLU A 40 -0.54 1.73 -7.75
C GLU A 40 -1.89 1.72 -7.02
N LYS A 41 -2.99 1.53 -7.77
CA LYS A 41 -4.35 1.44 -7.22
C LYS A 41 -4.46 0.30 -6.19
N THR A 42 -3.87 -0.86 -6.48
CA THR A 42 -3.95 -2.05 -5.61
C THR A 42 -3.23 -1.79 -4.29
N HIS A 43 -1.99 -1.31 -4.32
CA HIS A 43 -1.23 -0.97 -3.11
C HIS A 43 -1.93 0.11 -2.28
N LEU A 44 -2.46 1.16 -2.93
CA LEU A 44 -3.18 2.22 -2.21
C LEU A 44 -4.40 1.67 -1.47
N ASN A 45 -5.22 0.85 -2.14
CA ASN A 45 -6.39 0.25 -1.50
C ASN A 45 -6.00 -0.77 -0.42
N TYR A 46 -4.88 -1.48 -0.60
CA TYR A 46 -4.38 -2.42 0.39
C TYR A 46 -3.91 -1.71 1.65
N GLY A 47 -3.13 -0.63 1.52
CA GLY A 47 -2.73 0.21 2.66
C GLY A 47 -3.93 0.72 3.44
N LEU A 48 -4.95 1.25 2.74
CA LEU A 48 -6.20 1.72 3.36
C LEU A 48 -6.98 0.59 4.06
N PHE A 49 -7.02 -0.60 3.46
CA PHE A 49 -7.63 -1.76 4.11
C PHE A 49 -6.88 -2.12 5.39
N LEU A 50 -5.55 -2.24 5.30
CA LEU A 50 -4.70 -2.58 6.44
C LEU A 50 -4.85 -1.55 7.54
N GLU A 51 -4.89 -0.25 7.25
CA GLU A 51 -4.99 0.83 8.24
C GLU A 51 -6.37 0.93 8.90
N TYR A 52 -7.46 0.76 8.15
CA TYR A 52 -8.80 1.10 8.62
C TYR A 52 -9.74 -0.09 8.80
N ARG A 53 -9.60 -1.14 7.99
CA ARG A 53 -10.62 -2.21 7.88
C ARG A 53 -10.15 -3.58 8.36
N ASP A 54 -8.85 -3.87 8.31
CA ASP A 54 -8.36 -5.18 8.74
C ASP A 54 -8.55 -5.36 10.25
N SER A 55 -9.49 -6.25 10.61
CA SER A 55 -9.80 -6.61 11.98
C SER A 55 -8.95 -7.76 12.50
N ASN A 56 -8.15 -8.42 11.64
CA ASN A 56 -7.33 -9.57 12.02
C ASN A 56 -6.06 -9.14 12.75
N VAL A 57 -5.51 -7.98 12.39
CA VAL A 57 -4.36 -7.38 13.06
C VAL A 57 -4.84 -6.48 14.19
N THR A 58 -4.62 -6.92 15.43
CA THR A 58 -5.05 -6.19 16.64
C THR A 58 -3.96 -5.28 17.20
N ASN A 59 -2.70 -5.53 16.86
CA ASN A 59 -1.59 -4.66 17.22
C ASN A 59 -1.55 -3.46 16.28
N MET A 60 -1.75 -2.26 16.84
CA MET A 60 -1.76 -1.02 16.08
C MET A 60 -0.43 -0.78 15.37
N ARG A 61 0.71 -1.11 15.98
CA ARG A 61 2.02 -0.90 15.37
C ARG A 61 2.20 -1.79 14.12
N ASP A 62 1.86 -3.06 14.23
CA ASP A 62 1.96 -4.01 13.10
C ASP A 62 1.03 -3.59 11.97
N LYS A 63 -0.18 -3.13 12.31
CA LYS A 63 -1.17 -2.59 11.38
C LYS A 63 -0.63 -1.38 10.60
N MET A 64 -0.06 -0.42 11.32
CA MET A 64 0.52 0.79 10.73
C MET A 64 1.76 0.48 9.89
N ASN A 65 2.62 -0.44 10.34
CA ASN A 65 3.80 -0.86 9.57
C ASN A 65 3.40 -1.51 8.24
N GLY A 66 2.40 -2.39 8.26
CA GLY A 66 1.87 -3.01 7.05
C GLY A 66 1.29 -1.99 6.07
N ALA A 67 0.54 -1.00 6.56
CA ALA A 67 -0.01 0.07 5.72
C ALA A 67 1.08 0.94 5.10
N LEU A 68 2.09 1.36 5.89
CA LEU A 68 3.24 2.12 5.38
C LEU A 68 3.97 1.39 4.25
N ALA A 69 4.22 0.08 4.40
CA ALA A 69 4.86 -0.70 3.35
C ALA A 69 4.08 -0.64 2.02
N GLN A 70 2.74 -0.63 2.07
CA GLN A 70 1.93 -0.49 0.86
C GLN A 70 2.00 0.92 0.27
N TYR A 71 1.95 1.97 1.10
CA TYR A 71 2.03 3.35 0.62
C TYR A 71 3.41 3.69 0.04
N VAL A 72 4.49 3.09 0.55
CA VAL A 72 5.83 3.16 -0.05
C VAL A 72 5.80 2.66 -1.49
N GLU A 73 5.20 1.49 -1.75
CA GLU A 73 5.08 0.96 -3.11
C GLU A 73 4.24 1.86 -4.03
N VAL A 74 3.21 2.52 -3.49
CA VAL A 74 2.47 3.56 -4.24
C VAL A 74 3.42 4.67 -4.69
N LEU A 75 4.26 5.21 -3.79
CA LEU A 75 5.15 6.31 -4.11
C LEU A 75 6.35 5.92 -4.98
N LYS A 76 6.78 4.66 -4.95
CA LYS A 76 7.75 4.12 -5.91
C LYS A 76 7.21 4.13 -7.35
N ILE A 77 5.89 3.96 -7.52
CA ILE A 77 5.22 4.00 -8.83
C ILE A 77 4.85 5.43 -9.22
N ASN A 78 4.24 6.17 -8.30
CA ASN A 78 3.76 7.54 -8.49
C ASN A 78 4.18 8.41 -7.29
N PRO A 79 5.35 9.07 -7.37
CA PRO A 79 5.89 9.88 -6.28
C PRO A 79 4.99 11.04 -5.82
N ASP A 80 4.08 11.49 -6.68
CA ASP A 80 3.19 12.63 -6.42
C ASP A 80 1.79 12.19 -5.91
N ASN A 81 1.62 10.92 -5.52
CA ASN A 81 0.34 10.44 -5.01
C ASN A 81 0.00 11.08 -3.65
N GLU A 82 -0.75 12.19 -3.69
CA GLU A 82 -1.14 12.99 -2.52
C GLU A 82 -1.80 12.15 -1.42
N LYS A 83 -2.57 11.13 -1.80
CA LYS A 83 -3.25 10.28 -0.83
C LYS A 83 -2.26 9.44 -0.05
N ALA A 84 -1.34 8.75 -0.71
CA ALA A 84 -0.31 7.95 -0.05
C ALA A 84 0.61 8.82 0.84
N ILE A 85 1.00 10.00 0.36
CA ILE A 85 1.78 10.97 1.15
C ILE A 85 1.02 11.32 2.44
N SER A 86 -0.26 11.71 2.33
CA SER A 86 -1.06 12.12 3.50
C SER A 86 -1.25 11.00 4.53
N GLU A 87 -1.43 9.76 4.09
CA GLU A 87 -1.61 8.62 5.00
C GLU A 87 -0.26 8.24 5.66
N ILE A 88 0.86 8.31 4.93
CA ILE A 88 2.20 8.15 5.52
C ILE A 88 2.42 9.18 6.63
N GLU A 89 2.19 10.47 6.37
CA GLU A 89 2.35 11.54 7.36
C GLU A 89 1.46 11.31 8.59
N GLN A 90 0.22 10.90 8.39
CA GLN A 90 -0.70 10.55 9.48
C GLN A 90 -0.14 9.41 10.33
N ILE A 91 0.31 8.33 9.70
CA ILE A 91 0.86 7.17 10.41
C ILE A 91 2.15 7.53 11.15
N LEU A 92 3.03 8.32 10.56
CA LEU A 92 4.25 8.80 11.24
C LEU A 92 3.92 9.67 12.45
N GLY A 93 2.84 10.45 12.39
CA GLY A 93 2.28 11.16 13.54
C GLY A 93 1.84 10.23 14.67
N ILE A 94 1.29 9.05 14.36
CA ILE A 94 0.95 8.02 15.34
C ILE A 94 2.22 7.40 15.94
N TYR A 95 3.20 7.05 15.11
CA TYR A 95 4.48 6.50 15.54
C TYR A 95 5.21 7.42 16.53
N ALA A 96 5.14 8.74 16.35
CA ALA A 96 5.71 9.70 17.29
C ALA A 96 5.15 9.60 18.72
N THR A 97 3.99 8.96 18.90
CA THR A 97 3.37 8.70 20.21
C THR A 97 3.85 7.42 20.89
N PHE A 98 4.51 6.51 20.16
CA PHE A 98 5.05 5.27 20.69
C PHE A 98 6.41 5.49 21.38
N ASP A 99 6.78 4.58 22.29
CA ASP A 99 8.11 4.58 22.90
C ASP A 99 9.21 4.33 21.85
N ASN A 100 8.95 3.39 20.92
CA ASN A 100 9.74 3.19 19.72
C ASN A 100 9.07 3.92 18.54
N ARG A 101 9.65 5.07 18.17
CA ARG A 101 9.04 6.07 17.29
C ARG A 101 9.20 5.82 15.80
N SER A 102 9.93 4.78 15.41
CA SER A 102 10.18 4.50 14.00
C SER A 102 9.44 3.23 13.57
N PRO A 103 9.04 3.12 12.29
CA PRO A 103 8.60 1.88 11.67
C PRO A 103 9.67 0.79 11.71
N ASP A 104 9.38 -0.38 11.15
CA ASP A 104 10.40 -1.40 10.95
C ASP A 104 11.49 -0.89 9.99
N GLU A 105 12.74 -1.32 10.19
CA GLU A 105 13.91 -0.72 9.54
C GLU A 105 13.79 -0.66 8.02
N GLU A 106 13.31 -1.73 7.38
CA GLU A 106 13.11 -1.79 5.92
C GLU A 106 12.16 -0.70 5.42
N VAL A 107 11.02 -0.51 6.11
CA VAL A 107 10.05 0.53 5.76
C VAL A 107 10.63 1.93 6.06
N ALA A 108 11.39 2.07 7.15
CA ALA A 108 12.03 3.33 7.50
C ALA A 108 13.16 3.72 6.53
N GLU A 109 13.89 2.77 5.96
CA GLU A 109 14.87 3.02 4.89
C GLU A 109 14.17 3.54 3.63
N ASP A 110 13.14 2.85 3.15
CA ASP A 110 12.37 3.27 1.98
C ASP A 110 11.76 4.67 2.16
N LEU A 111 11.18 4.95 3.34
CA LEU A 111 10.61 6.26 3.65
C LEU A 111 11.67 7.38 3.64
N ARG A 112 12.89 7.11 4.12
CA ARG A 112 14.01 8.07 4.04
C ARG A 112 14.42 8.34 2.60
N GLU A 113 14.47 7.32 1.75
CA GLU A 113 14.77 7.47 0.33
C GLU A 113 13.72 8.32 -0.41
N LEU A 114 12.46 8.20 0.01
CA LEU A 114 11.34 9.00 -0.47
C LEU A 114 11.28 10.41 0.15
N GLY A 115 12.14 10.73 1.12
CA GLY A 115 12.29 12.07 1.71
C GLY A 115 11.45 12.34 2.97
N PHE A 116 10.87 11.31 3.58
CA PHE A 116 10.15 11.43 4.85
C PHE A 116 11.09 11.42 6.06
N GLU A 117 10.69 12.13 7.12
CA GLU A 117 11.37 12.09 8.42
C GLU A 117 10.82 10.95 9.28
N VAL A 118 11.69 10.00 9.68
CA VAL A 118 11.34 8.78 10.44
C VAL A 118 12.34 8.47 11.55
#